data_AF-A0A7X9BZV7-F1
#
_entry.id   AF-A0A7X9BZV7-F1
#
_cell.length_a   1.000
_cell.length_b   1.000
_cell.length_c   1.000
_cell.angle_alpha   90.00
_cell.angle_beta   90.00
_cell.angle_gamma   90.00
#
_symmetry.space_group_name_H-M   'P 1'
#
loop_
_entity.id
_entity.type
_entity.pdbx_description
1 polymer ?
#
loop_
_entity_poly.entity_id
_entity_poly.type
_entity_poly.pdbx_seq_one_letter_code
_entity_poly.pdbx_strand_id
1 'polypeptide(L)'
;MTPKSNPGLITFKRKDKNPKYIDLAAIKFMEHFKVKRKYVDQIFGMLKLSKAWKKSTLKNDLERWKKFFPFKKATEIIDLVESSFMQCPDDEGINKLRGTITESIAIAYLWNKYNAEDYGWGAQVIVNKACGSAEVIKYNCDLYKYESCGKRSTIDVGYWSGYHGIFYECKITPKHFGCKEVQYLNTLHETLLKNSITHEIFLVTLYSTDAEEMNLNLTDYPPSFQLHLIDNRELKKVLSA
;
A
#
# COMPACT_ATOMS: atom_id res chain seq x y z
N MET A 1 33.56 10.99 -7.44
CA MET A 1 32.46 11.65 -8.16
C MET A 1 31.16 11.23 -7.50
N THR A 2 30.42 12.15 -6.88
CA THR A 2 29.04 11.88 -6.46
C THR A 2 28.20 11.68 -7.72
N PRO A 3 27.48 10.55 -7.87
CA PRO A 3 26.59 10.37 -9.00
C PRO A 3 25.56 11.50 -9.00
N LYS A 4 25.22 12.04 -10.17
CA LYS A 4 24.18 13.06 -10.32
C LYS A 4 22.81 12.37 -10.25
N SER A 5 21.89 12.90 -9.44
CA SER A 5 20.51 12.42 -9.34
C SER A 5 19.81 12.55 -10.69
N ASN A 6 18.99 11.55 -11.04
CA ASN A 6 18.15 11.59 -12.22
C ASN A 6 16.66 11.50 -11.85
N PRO A 7 16.07 12.56 -11.29
CA PRO A 7 14.69 12.53 -10.79
C PRO A 7 13.66 12.23 -11.91
N GLY A 8 14.00 12.54 -13.17
CA GLY A 8 13.12 12.28 -14.32
C GLY A 8 13.16 10.84 -14.84
N LEU A 9 14.08 9.99 -14.36
CA LEU A 9 14.24 8.62 -14.87
C LEU A 9 13.01 7.75 -14.61
N ILE A 10 12.45 7.83 -13.40
CA ILE A 10 11.20 7.17 -13.05
C ILE A 10 10.14 8.22 -12.80
N THR A 11 8.99 8.09 -13.44
CA THR A 11 7.80 8.89 -13.15
C THR A 11 6.62 8.00 -12.83
N PHE A 12 5.71 8.54 -12.02
CA PHE A 12 4.49 7.85 -11.58
C PHE A 12 3.27 8.52 -12.20
N LYS A 13 2.34 7.71 -12.71
CA LYS A 13 1.05 8.20 -13.21
C LYS A 13 -0.09 7.51 -12.48
N ARG A 14 -0.81 8.25 -11.62
CA ARG A 14 -1.98 7.73 -10.91
C ARG A 14 -3.02 7.16 -11.88
N LYS A 15 -3.53 5.97 -11.57
CA LYS A 15 -4.54 5.26 -12.36
C LYS A 15 -5.78 4.89 -11.56
N ASP A 16 -5.65 4.78 -10.25
CA ASP A 16 -6.77 4.48 -9.39
C ASP A 16 -7.87 5.53 -9.50
N LYS A 17 -9.09 5.04 -9.65
CA LYS A 17 -10.32 5.83 -9.68
C LYS A 17 -11.11 5.54 -8.41
N ASN A 18 -10.78 6.27 -7.36
CA ASN A 18 -11.50 6.22 -6.11
C ASN A 18 -12.56 7.33 -6.07
N PRO A 19 -13.71 7.09 -5.42
CA PRO A 19 -14.59 8.19 -5.03
C PRO A 19 -13.83 9.24 -4.22
N LYS A 20 -14.16 10.51 -4.44
CA LYS A 20 -13.46 11.65 -3.80
C LYS A 20 -13.41 11.53 -2.26
N TYR A 21 -14.46 11.01 -1.63
CA TYR A 21 -14.50 10.85 -0.17
C TYR A 21 -13.45 9.84 0.34
N ILE A 22 -13.15 8.79 -0.43
CA ILE A 22 -12.12 7.80 -0.10
C ILE A 22 -10.73 8.45 -0.20
N ASP A 23 -10.48 9.18 -1.28
CA ASP A 23 -9.20 9.87 -1.47
C ASP A 23 -8.93 10.92 -0.39
N LEU A 24 -9.94 11.71 -0.03
CA LEU A 24 -9.82 12.70 1.03
C LEU A 24 -9.58 12.05 2.40
N ALA A 25 -10.26 10.94 2.70
CA ALA A 25 -10.02 10.19 3.93
C ALA A 25 -8.60 9.63 3.97
N ALA A 26 -8.16 8.97 2.89
CA ALA A 26 -6.83 8.40 2.75
C ALA A 26 -5.71 9.44 2.97
N ILE A 27 -5.81 10.61 2.33
CA ILE A 27 -4.86 11.71 2.54
C ILE A 27 -4.83 12.15 4.01
N LYS A 28 -6.00 12.28 4.66
CA LYS A 28 -6.04 12.63 6.09
C LYS A 28 -5.38 11.57 6.97
N PHE A 29 -5.62 10.28 6.71
CA PHE A 29 -4.96 9.20 7.45
C PHE A 29 -3.45 9.21 7.23
N MET A 30 -3.00 9.39 5.99
CA MET A 30 -1.59 9.51 5.65
C MET A 30 -0.92 10.66 6.42
N GLU A 31 -1.45 11.88 6.31
CA GLU A 31 -0.91 13.06 7.02
C GLU A 31 -0.91 12.85 8.54
N HIS A 32 -1.99 12.25 9.06
CA HIS A 32 -2.10 11.96 10.47
C HIS A 32 -1.00 11.01 10.98
N PHE A 33 -0.55 10.05 10.16
CA PHE A 33 0.51 9.09 10.50
C PHE A 33 1.91 9.47 10.00
N LYS A 34 2.07 10.55 9.24
CA LYS A 34 3.40 11.13 8.96
C LYS A 34 4.11 11.59 10.25
N VAL A 35 3.36 11.79 11.33
CA VAL A 35 3.89 11.98 12.67
C VAL A 35 3.63 10.74 13.52
N LYS A 36 4.63 10.32 14.31
CA LYS A 36 4.54 9.12 15.15
C LYS A 36 3.37 9.18 16.15
N ARG A 37 2.64 8.07 16.31
CA ARG A 37 1.45 7.98 17.17
C ARG A 37 1.54 6.82 18.15
N LYS A 38 1.09 7.03 19.39
CA LYS A 38 1.05 5.97 20.43
C LYS A 38 -0.01 4.89 20.20
N TYR A 39 -0.95 5.15 19.28
CA TYR A 39 -2.14 4.31 19.05
C TYR A 39 -2.15 3.58 17.70
N VAL A 40 -1.00 3.47 17.05
CA VAL A 40 -0.86 2.79 15.75
C VAL A 40 -1.41 1.37 15.79
N ASP A 41 -1.07 0.60 16.83
CA ASP A 41 -1.52 -0.79 16.98
C ASP A 41 -3.05 -0.91 17.05
N GLN A 42 -3.71 0.02 17.74
CA GLN A 42 -5.16 0.04 17.87
C GLN A 42 -5.84 0.38 16.54
N ILE A 43 -5.17 1.15 15.68
CA ILE A 43 -5.65 1.46 14.33
C ILE A 43 -5.43 0.28 13.40
N PHE A 44 -4.30 -0.43 13.50
CA PHE A 44 -4.11 -1.69 12.77
C PHE A 44 -5.15 -2.73 13.19
N GLY A 45 -5.42 -2.85 14.49
CA GLY A 45 -6.49 -3.71 15.01
C GLY A 45 -7.86 -3.33 14.45
N MET A 46 -8.19 -2.05 14.40
CA MET A 46 -9.43 -1.55 13.81
C MET A 46 -9.56 -1.95 12.33
N LEU A 47 -8.51 -1.74 11.52
CA LEU A 47 -8.52 -2.07 10.10
C LEU A 47 -8.69 -3.58 9.85
N LYS A 48 -8.17 -4.44 10.75
CA LYS A 48 -8.43 -5.88 10.69
C LYS A 48 -9.88 -6.21 11.01
N LEU A 49 -10.40 -5.63 12.10
CA LEU A 49 -11.77 -5.87 12.57
C LEU A 49 -12.83 -5.34 11.60
N SER A 50 -12.55 -4.24 10.90
CA SER A 50 -13.48 -3.63 9.96
C SER A 50 -13.78 -4.48 8.73
N LYS A 51 -13.11 -5.64 8.57
CA LYS A 51 -13.53 -6.68 7.62
C LYS A 51 -14.95 -7.19 7.85
N ALA A 52 -15.40 -7.21 9.09
CA ALA A 52 -16.75 -7.65 9.43
C ALA A 52 -17.78 -6.52 9.36
N TRP A 53 -17.36 -5.25 9.20
CA TRP A 53 -18.27 -4.12 9.21
C TRP A 53 -19.15 -4.13 7.97
N LYS A 54 -20.44 -3.92 8.20
CA LYS A 54 -21.48 -3.87 7.18
C LYS A 54 -22.12 -2.51 7.22
N LYS A 55 -22.54 -1.98 6.08
CA LYS A 55 -23.18 -0.66 6.05
C LYS A 55 -24.40 -0.60 6.96
N SER A 56 -25.16 -1.70 7.05
CA SER A 56 -26.34 -1.83 7.91
C SER A 56 -26.04 -1.78 9.42
N THR A 57 -24.84 -2.20 9.86
CA THR A 57 -24.43 -2.24 11.27
C THR A 57 -23.35 -1.22 11.62
N LEU A 58 -22.86 -0.47 10.63
CA LEU A 58 -21.64 0.34 10.73
C LEU A 58 -21.64 1.32 11.90
N LYS A 59 -22.79 1.96 12.16
CA LYS A 59 -22.91 2.90 13.28
C LYS A 59 -22.60 2.22 14.62
N ASN A 60 -23.21 1.05 14.85
CA ASN A 60 -23.01 0.28 16.08
C ASN A 60 -21.57 -0.27 16.16
N ASP A 61 -21.01 -0.68 15.03
CA ASP A 61 -19.63 -1.17 14.95
C ASP A 61 -18.61 -0.08 15.30
N LEU A 62 -18.83 1.14 14.80
CA LEU A 62 -18.02 2.33 15.10
C LEU A 62 -18.15 2.73 16.58
N GLU A 63 -19.37 2.79 17.11
CA GLU A 63 -19.63 3.09 18.53
C GLU A 63 -18.94 2.05 19.44
N ARG A 64 -19.01 0.76 19.07
CA ARG A 64 -18.32 -0.31 19.78
C ARG A 64 -16.81 -0.13 19.73
N TRP A 65 -16.24 0.10 18.55
CA TRP A 65 -14.80 0.36 18.40
C TRP A 65 -14.38 1.55 19.27
N LYS A 66 -15.08 2.68 19.17
CA LYS A 66 -14.82 3.90 19.95
C LYS A 66 -14.91 3.65 21.45
N LYS A 67 -15.85 2.81 21.90
CA LYS A 67 -15.97 2.40 23.31
C LYS A 67 -14.74 1.61 23.79
N PHE A 68 -14.15 0.75 22.96
CA PHE A 68 -12.96 -0.03 23.32
C PHE A 68 -11.63 0.63 22.99
N PHE A 69 -11.62 1.70 22.20
CA PHE A 69 -10.39 2.42 21.86
C PHE A 69 -9.79 3.09 23.12
N PRO A 70 -8.57 2.73 23.57
CA PRO A 70 -8.04 3.15 24.87
C PRO A 70 -7.64 4.64 24.92
N PHE A 71 -7.34 5.25 23.77
CA PHE A 71 -6.86 6.64 23.70
C PHE A 71 -8.02 7.63 23.54
N LYS A 72 -8.87 7.75 24.57
CA LYS A 72 -10.10 8.59 24.52
C LYS A 72 -9.87 10.06 24.18
N LYS A 73 -8.70 10.60 24.51
CA LYS A 73 -8.32 11.99 24.22
C LYS A 73 -7.83 12.20 22.78
N ALA A 74 -7.60 11.13 22.01
CA ALA A 74 -7.21 11.23 20.61
C ALA A 74 -8.46 11.45 19.73
N THR A 75 -9.16 12.56 19.97
CA THR A 75 -10.43 12.88 19.29
C THR A 75 -10.25 12.99 17.78
N GLU A 76 -9.15 13.58 17.32
CA GLU A 76 -8.86 13.75 15.89
C GLU A 76 -8.93 12.42 15.10
N ILE A 77 -8.27 11.36 15.56
CA ILE A 77 -8.28 10.07 14.88
C ILE A 77 -9.63 9.35 15.03
N ILE A 78 -10.31 9.54 16.16
CA ILE A 78 -11.65 8.98 16.39
C ILE A 78 -12.63 9.59 15.40
N ASP A 79 -12.67 10.91 15.32
CA ASP A 79 -13.55 11.66 14.43
C ASP A 79 -13.21 11.38 12.96
N LEU A 80 -11.91 11.25 12.63
CA LEU A 80 -11.47 10.86 11.29
C LEU A 80 -11.99 9.47 10.91
N VAL A 81 -11.88 8.47 11.78
CA VAL A 81 -12.40 7.12 11.54
C VAL A 81 -13.92 7.15 11.37
N GLU A 82 -14.65 7.74 12.32
CA GLU A 82 -16.11 7.81 12.28
C GLU A 82 -16.61 8.51 11.01
N SER A 83 -16.12 9.71 10.73
CA SER A 83 -16.56 10.50 9.59
C SER A 83 -16.19 9.86 8.24
N SER A 84 -15.04 9.18 8.13
CA SER A 84 -14.62 8.55 6.88
C SER A 84 -15.47 7.32 6.55
N PHE A 85 -15.69 6.43 7.52
CA PHE A 85 -16.47 5.21 7.28
C PHE A 85 -17.95 5.50 7.10
N MET A 86 -18.52 6.46 7.85
CA MET A 86 -19.95 6.81 7.71
C MET A 86 -20.31 7.35 6.32
N GLN A 87 -19.36 7.94 5.60
CA GLN A 87 -19.54 8.41 4.22
C GLN A 87 -19.60 7.29 3.18
N CYS A 88 -19.17 6.06 3.50
CA CYS A 88 -19.26 4.94 2.56
C CYS A 88 -20.73 4.62 2.27
N PRO A 89 -21.15 4.55 1.00
CA PRO A 89 -22.56 4.31 0.64
C PRO A 89 -22.98 2.86 0.95
N ASP A 90 -22.04 1.92 0.86
CA ASP A 90 -22.27 0.48 0.93
C ASP A 90 -21.03 -0.27 1.46
N ASP A 91 -21.14 -1.60 1.52
CA ASP A 91 -20.07 -2.51 1.93
C ASP A 91 -18.83 -2.43 1.01
N GLU A 92 -19.02 -2.17 -0.28
CA GLU A 92 -17.91 -2.05 -1.23
C GLU A 92 -17.09 -0.79 -0.90
N GLY A 93 -17.75 0.33 -0.64
CA GLY A 93 -17.14 1.56 -0.19
C GLY A 93 -16.36 1.39 1.12
N ILE A 94 -16.89 0.61 2.08
CA ILE A 94 -16.18 0.27 3.33
C ILE A 94 -14.91 -0.53 3.03
N ASN A 95 -15.02 -1.59 2.20
CA ASN A 95 -13.88 -2.44 1.83
C ASN A 95 -12.79 -1.65 1.10
N LYS A 96 -13.19 -0.79 0.16
CA LYS A 96 -12.30 0.06 -0.63
C LYS A 96 -11.60 1.09 0.25
N LEU A 97 -12.34 1.79 1.13
CA LEU A 97 -11.77 2.74 2.08
C LEU A 97 -10.73 2.05 2.98
N ARG A 98 -11.06 0.88 3.52
CA ARG A 98 -10.16 0.12 4.38
C ARG A 98 -8.85 -0.27 3.67
N GLY A 99 -8.92 -0.72 2.42
CA GLY A 99 -7.73 -0.98 1.59
C GLY A 99 -6.90 0.30 1.38
N THR A 100 -7.59 1.38 1.02
CA THR A 100 -6.98 2.68 0.76
C THR A 100 -6.27 3.28 1.99
N ILE A 101 -6.85 3.12 3.19
CA ILE A 101 -6.20 3.54 4.45
C ILE A 101 -4.92 2.72 4.69
N THR A 102 -4.88 1.46 4.29
CA THR A 102 -3.69 0.61 4.42
C THR A 102 -2.55 1.12 3.55
N GLU A 103 -2.85 1.52 2.32
CA GLU A 103 -1.88 2.20 1.43
C GLU A 103 -1.42 3.53 2.04
N SER A 104 -2.34 4.29 2.62
CA SER A 104 -2.04 5.56 3.30
C SER A 104 -1.06 5.39 4.47
N ILE A 105 -1.19 4.30 5.23
CA ILE A 105 -0.24 3.91 6.28
C ILE A 105 1.14 3.57 5.69
N ALA A 106 1.17 2.86 4.55
CA ALA A 106 2.42 2.54 3.87
C ALA A 106 3.15 3.80 3.34
N ILE A 107 2.39 4.79 2.85
CA ILE A 107 2.94 6.10 2.45
C ILE A 107 3.47 6.86 3.67
N ALA A 108 2.73 6.88 4.78
CA ALA A 108 3.21 7.48 6.02
C ALA A 108 4.49 6.81 6.56
N TYR A 109 4.60 5.49 6.42
CA TYR A 109 5.81 4.73 6.75
C TYR A 109 6.98 5.14 5.85
N LEU A 110 6.75 5.23 4.53
CA LEU A 110 7.74 5.68 3.56
C LEU A 110 8.28 7.08 3.91
N TRP A 111 7.40 8.01 4.28
CA TRP A 111 7.77 9.34 4.78
C TRP A 111 8.68 9.25 6.01
N ASN A 112 8.27 8.51 7.04
CA ASN A 112 9.03 8.44 8.29
C ASN A 112 10.38 7.71 8.13
N LYS A 113 10.50 6.77 7.18
CA LYS A 113 11.72 5.98 6.98
C LYS A 113 12.69 6.63 5.99
N TYR A 114 12.19 7.31 4.95
CA TYR A 114 13.00 7.80 3.84
C TYR A 114 12.83 9.31 3.54
N ASN A 115 11.98 10.02 4.29
CA ASN A 115 11.60 11.41 4.00
C ASN A 115 11.11 11.60 2.55
N ALA A 116 10.31 10.64 2.07
CA ALA A 116 9.81 10.63 0.71
C ALA A 116 8.67 11.64 0.51
N GLU A 117 9.00 12.81 -0.04
CA GLU A 117 8.03 13.87 -0.31
C GLU A 117 7.15 13.57 -1.53
N ASP A 118 7.77 13.07 -2.61
CA ASP A 118 7.11 12.73 -3.87
C ASP A 118 6.97 11.22 -4.03
N TYR A 119 5.75 10.72 -4.24
CA TYR A 119 5.47 9.30 -4.41
C TYR A 119 4.37 9.06 -5.45
N GLY A 120 4.40 7.89 -6.07
CA GLY A 120 3.29 7.30 -6.80
C GLY A 120 2.34 6.58 -5.86
N TRP A 121 1.04 6.78 -6.04
CA TRP A 121 0.00 6.08 -5.30
C TRP A 121 -1.06 5.54 -6.26
N GLY A 122 -1.26 4.21 -6.25
CA GLY A 122 -2.14 3.54 -7.21
C GLY A 122 -1.72 3.84 -8.65
N ALA A 123 -0.41 3.73 -8.92
CA ALA A 123 0.23 4.41 -10.03
C ALA A 123 0.92 3.46 -11.00
N GLN A 124 0.87 3.82 -12.29
CA GLN A 124 1.75 3.27 -13.30
C GLN A 124 3.18 3.77 -13.08
N VAL A 125 4.14 2.84 -13.13
CA VAL A 125 5.57 3.14 -13.13
C VAL A 125 6.04 3.29 -14.57
N ILE A 126 6.72 4.40 -14.86
CA ILE A 126 7.19 4.76 -16.20
C ILE A 126 8.69 5.00 -16.12
N VAL A 127 9.46 4.28 -16.96
CA VAL A 127 10.91 4.46 -17.10
C VAL A 127 11.18 5.34 -18.32
N ASN A 128 11.68 6.56 -18.11
CA ASN A 128 12.00 7.53 -19.16
C ASN A 128 13.45 7.36 -19.63
N LYS A 129 13.65 7.20 -20.93
CA LYS A 129 14.97 6.98 -21.54
C LYS A 129 15.55 8.29 -22.04
N ALA A 130 16.89 8.37 -22.06
CA ALA A 130 17.61 9.55 -22.55
C ALA A 130 17.26 9.93 -23.99
N CYS A 131 16.85 8.96 -24.82
CA CYS A 131 16.39 9.19 -26.19
C CYS A 131 14.96 9.74 -26.30
N GLY A 132 14.30 10.09 -25.19
CA GLY A 132 12.94 10.63 -25.16
C GLY A 132 11.82 9.59 -25.24
N SER A 133 12.15 8.30 -25.35
CA SER A 133 11.17 7.22 -25.25
C SER A 133 10.84 6.89 -23.79
N ALA A 134 9.68 6.28 -23.55
CA ALA A 134 9.25 5.85 -22.21
C ALA A 134 8.76 4.40 -22.24
N GLU A 135 9.14 3.62 -21.24
CA GLU A 135 8.71 2.24 -21.05
C GLU A 135 7.72 2.20 -19.87
N VAL A 136 6.45 1.92 -20.19
CA VAL A 136 5.37 1.81 -19.19
C VAL A 136 5.30 0.39 -18.69
N ILE A 137 5.48 0.19 -17.39
CA ILE A 137 5.47 -1.13 -16.78
C ILE A 137 4.03 -1.63 -16.66
N LYS A 138 3.76 -2.75 -17.34
CA LYS A 138 2.45 -3.42 -17.36
C LYS A 138 2.67 -4.92 -17.45
N TYR A 139 1.86 -5.64 -16.69
CA TYR A 139 1.76 -7.09 -16.76
C TYR A 139 0.45 -7.47 -17.45
N ASN A 140 0.55 -8.35 -18.46
CA ASN A 140 -0.57 -9.04 -19.05
C ASN A 140 -0.35 -10.54 -18.85
N CYS A 141 -1.33 -11.23 -18.29
CA CYS A 141 -1.24 -12.69 -18.13
C CYS A 141 -1.44 -13.36 -19.50
N ASP A 142 -0.36 -13.83 -20.11
CA ASP A 142 -0.41 -14.50 -21.42
C ASP A 142 -1.00 -15.92 -21.31
N LEU A 143 -0.98 -16.50 -20.11
CA LEU A 143 -1.31 -17.91 -19.88
C LEU A 143 -2.73 -18.16 -19.35
N TYR A 144 -3.41 -17.15 -18.78
CA TYR A 144 -4.70 -17.27 -18.06
C TYR A 144 -4.82 -18.55 -17.19
N LYS A 145 -3.70 -19.06 -16.66
CA LYS A 145 -3.64 -20.37 -15.99
C LYS A 145 -4.47 -20.45 -14.71
N TYR A 146 -4.79 -19.30 -14.11
CA TYR A 146 -5.59 -19.19 -12.90
C TYR A 146 -6.64 -18.09 -13.08
N GLU A 147 -7.84 -18.30 -12.51
CA GLU A 147 -8.98 -17.36 -12.60
C GLU A 147 -8.64 -15.96 -12.05
N SER A 148 -7.67 -15.87 -11.14
CA SER A 148 -7.16 -14.62 -10.56
C SER A 148 -6.02 -13.95 -11.36
N CYS A 149 -5.49 -14.59 -12.40
CA CYS A 149 -4.39 -14.09 -13.23
C CYS A 149 -4.92 -13.11 -14.29
N GLY A 150 -5.15 -11.88 -13.87
CA GLY A 150 -5.58 -10.78 -14.74
C GLY A 150 -4.43 -9.88 -15.20
N LYS A 151 -4.80 -8.80 -15.90
CA LYS A 151 -3.87 -7.71 -16.23
C LYS A 151 -3.64 -6.82 -15.00
N ARG A 152 -2.43 -6.32 -14.82
CA ARG A 152 -2.09 -5.34 -13.78
C ARG A 152 -1.12 -4.32 -14.34
N SER A 153 -1.28 -3.05 -13.97
CA SER A 153 -0.36 -1.99 -14.44
C SER A 153 0.00 -0.98 -13.36
N THR A 154 -0.39 -1.24 -12.12
CA THR A 154 -0.21 -0.32 -11.01
C THR A 154 0.55 -0.99 -9.88
N ILE A 155 1.40 -0.20 -9.24
CA ILE A 155 1.89 -0.45 -7.89
C ILE A 155 1.04 0.34 -6.91
N ASP A 156 0.84 -0.19 -5.70
CA ASP A 156 0.06 0.49 -4.68
C ASP A 156 0.80 1.76 -4.20
N VAL A 157 2.10 1.66 -3.92
CA VAL A 157 2.97 2.82 -3.61
C VAL A 157 4.32 2.69 -4.31
N GLY A 158 4.84 3.80 -4.86
CA GLY A 158 6.18 3.85 -5.45
C GLY A 158 6.91 5.14 -5.10
N TYR A 159 8.23 5.05 -4.93
CA TYR A 159 9.11 6.17 -4.63
C TYR A 159 10.36 6.10 -5.48
N TRP A 160 10.85 7.26 -5.92
CA TRP A 160 12.07 7.39 -6.67
C TRP A 160 12.91 8.52 -6.09
N SER A 161 14.10 8.20 -5.58
CA SER A 161 15.01 9.19 -4.98
C SER A 161 15.87 9.95 -6.00
N GLY A 162 15.72 9.65 -7.30
CA GLY A 162 16.69 10.04 -8.33
C GLY A 162 17.83 9.04 -8.52
N TYR A 163 17.94 8.02 -7.65
CA TYR A 163 18.99 6.99 -7.71
C TYR A 163 18.47 5.58 -7.45
N HIS A 164 17.48 5.46 -6.56
CA HIS A 164 16.96 4.19 -6.08
C HIS A 164 15.43 4.20 -6.01
N GLY A 165 14.81 3.11 -6.44
CA GLY A 165 13.36 2.93 -6.44
C GLY A 165 12.89 2.10 -5.26
N ILE A 166 11.84 2.53 -4.56
CA ILE A 166 11.19 1.77 -3.49
C ILE A 166 9.73 1.54 -3.88
N PHE A 167 9.29 0.29 -3.90
CA PHE A 167 7.95 -0.07 -4.38
C PHE A 167 7.23 -0.97 -3.40
N TYR A 168 5.97 -0.65 -3.09
CA TYR A 168 5.15 -1.40 -2.14
C TYR A 168 3.88 -1.94 -2.80
N GLU A 169 3.61 -3.22 -2.57
CA GLU A 169 2.29 -3.81 -2.77
C GLU A 169 1.66 -4.04 -1.39
N CYS A 170 0.46 -3.49 -1.17
CA CYS A 170 -0.19 -3.45 0.13
C CYS A 170 -1.36 -4.42 0.18
N LYS A 171 -1.42 -5.26 1.21
CA LYS A 171 -2.61 -6.05 1.54
C LYS A 171 -2.77 -6.10 3.04
N ILE A 172 -3.98 -5.84 3.52
CA ILE A 172 -4.28 -5.94 4.95
C ILE A 172 -3.90 -7.31 5.47
N THR A 173 -4.26 -8.39 4.78
CA THR A 173 -3.90 -9.77 5.13
C THR A 173 -2.97 -10.35 4.06
N PRO A 174 -1.86 -11.03 4.42
CA PRO A 174 -0.88 -11.52 3.45
C PRO A 174 -1.42 -12.50 2.42
N LYS A 175 -2.36 -13.37 2.79
CA LYS A 175 -2.94 -14.37 1.89
C LYS A 175 -3.65 -13.82 0.64
N HIS A 176 -3.84 -12.49 0.55
CA HIS A 176 -4.46 -11.84 -0.60
C HIS A 176 -3.43 -11.31 -1.62
N PHE A 177 -2.13 -11.54 -1.41
CA PHE A 177 -1.16 -11.41 -2.50
C PHE A 177 -1.37 -12.57 -3.46
N GLY A 178 -1.90 -12.27 -4.65
CA GLY A 178 -2.24 -13.26 -5.66
C GLY A 178 -1.26 -13.28 -6.82
N CYS A 179 -1.56 -14.16 -7.78
CA CYS A 179 -0.75 -14.35 -9.00
C CYS A 179 -0.52 -13.03 -9.75
N LYS A 180 -1.58 -12.24 -9.99
CA LYS A 180 -1.48 -10.98 -10.75
C LYS A 180 -0.59 -9.94 -10.06
N GLU A 181 -0.58 -9.87 -8.73
CA GLU A 181 0.31 -8.99 -7.98
C GLU A 181 1.75 -9.43 -8.17
N VAL A 182 2.05 -10.70 -7.91
CA VAL A 182 3.43 -11.21 -7.93
C VAL A 182 4.04 -11.16 -9.33
N GLN A 183 3.26 -11.53 -10.35
CA GLN A 183 3.73 -11.47 -11.73
C GLN A 183 3.97 -10.03 -12.20
N TYR A 184 3.15 -9.07 -11.73
CA TYR A 184 3.44 -7.66 -11.94
C TYR A 184 4.73 -7.22 -11.25
N LEU A 185 4.99 -7.67 -10.02
CA LEU A 185 6.22 -7.35 -9.31
C LEU A 185 7.46 -7.95 -9.98
N ASN A 186 7.38 -9.17 -10.52
CA ASN A 186 8.45 -9.76 -11.36
C ASN A 186 8.69 -8.90 -12.61
N THR A 187 7.62 -8.51 -13.31
CA THR A 187 7.71 -7.64 -14.50
C THR A 187 8.35 -6.29 -14.17
N LEU A 188 7.97 -5.71 -13.03
CA LEU A 188 8.55 -4.47 -12.51
C LEU A 188 10.06 -4.64 -12.24
N HIS A 189 10.44 -5.67 -11.49
CA HIS A 189 11.81 -5.98 -11.15
C HIS A 189 12.70 -6.14 -12.39
N GLU A 190 12.28 -6.99 -13.32
CA GLU A 190 13.02 -7.28 -14.56
C GLU A 190 13.18 -6.04 -15.43
N THR A 191 12.12 -5.22 -15.54
CA THR A 191 12.18 -3.98 -16.33
C THR A 191 13.14 -2.98 -15.72
N LEU A 192 13.16 -2.84 -14.39
CA LEU A 192 14.08 -1.95 -13.69
C LEU A 192 15.53 -2.44 -13.82
N LEU A 193 15.79 -3.73 -13.64
CA LEU A 193 17.13 -4.33 -13.85
C LEU A 193 17.64 -4.13 -15.27
N LYS A 194 16.79 -4.37 -16.28
CA LYS A 194 17.12 -4.15 -17.69
C LYS A 194 17.53 -2.70 -17.97
N ASN A 195 16.97 -1.75 -17.23
CA ASN A 195 17.32 -0.33 -17.33
C ASN A 195 18.42 0.09 -16.33
N SER A 196 19.11 -0.86 -15.68
CA SER A 196 20.17 -0.62 -14.69
C SER A 196 19.72 0.23 -13.49
N ILE A 197 18.47 0.09 -13.08
CA ILE A 197 17.89 0.84 -11.96
C ILE A 197 17.94 0.00 -10.69
N THR A 198 18.64 0.50 -9.68
CA THR A 198 18.64 -0.11 -8.35
C THR A 198 17.29 0.11 -7.68
N HIS A 199 16.77 -0.92 -7.01
CA HIS A 199 15.46 -0.85 -6.38
C HIS A 199 15.24 -1.94 -5.32
N GLU A 200 14.24 -1.71 -4.48
CA GLU A 200 13.67 -2.68 -3.53
C GLU A 200 12.15 -2.75 -3.71
N ILE A 201 11.60 -3.97 -3.60
CA ILE A 201 10.17 -4.23 -3.69
C ILE A 201 9.73 -4.92 -2.40
N PHE A 202 8.70 -4.38 -1.77
CA PHE A 202 8.17 -4.88 -0.51
C PHE A 202 6.69 -5.25 -0.62
N LEU A 203 6.32 -6.31 0.10
CA LEU A 203 4.94 -6.57 0.46
C LEU A 203 4.66 -5.89 1.80
N VAL A 204 3.54 -5.17 1.92
CA VAL A 204 3.17 -4.46 3.14
C VAL A 204 1.87 -5.04 3.69
N THR A 205 1.88 -5.37 4.99
CA THR A 205 0.72 -5.94 5.66
C THR A 205 0.53 -5.45 7.09
N LEU A 206 -0.71 -5.51 7.57
CA LEU A 206 -1.04 -5.15 8.95
C LEU A 206 -1.01 -6.35 9.90
N TYR A 207 -0.79 -7.58 9.42
CA TYR A 207 -0.66 -8.76 10.28
C TYR A 207 0.78 -8.93 10.74
N SER A 208 0.97 -9.49 11.92
CA SER A 208 2.24 -10.09 12.31
C SER A 208 2.21 -11.50 11.74
N THR A 209 3.06 -11.78 10.75
CA THR A 209 3.19 -13.13 10.21
C THR A 209 4.64 -13.53 10.27
N ASP A 210 4.91 -14.75 10.72
CA ASP A 210 6.21 -15.35 10.50
C ASP A 210 6.31 -15.79 9.03
N ALA A 211 7.52 -15.84 8.47
CA ALA A 211 7.75 -16.07 7.04
C ALA A 211 7.09 -17.36 6.52
N GLU A 212 6.85 -18.34 7.38
CA GLU A 212 6.16 -19.59 7.06
C GLU A 212 4.65 -19.43 6.86
N GLU A 213 3.97 -18.46 7.49
CA GLU A 213 2.57 -18.14 7.19
C GLU A 213 2.41 -17.35 5.87
N MET A 214 3.50 -16.77 5.36
CA MET A 214 3.54 -16.19 4.01
C MET A 214 3.64 -17.24 2.90
N ASN A 215 3.92 -18.52 3.20
CA ASN A 215 3.89 -19.61 2.20
C ASN A 215 2.50 -19.86 1.58
N LEU A 216 1.51 -19.02 1.89
CA LEU A 216 0.21 -19.02 1.24
C LEU A 216 0.35 -18.49 -0.19
N ASN A 217 0.44 -19.43 -1.14
CA ASN A 217 0.22 -19.30 -2.59
C ASN A 217 1.36 -18.79 -3.47
N LEU A 218 2.50 -18.34 -2.94
CA LEU A 218 3.62 -17.91 -3.80
C LEU A 218 4.35 -19.10 -4.47
N THR A 219 4.19 -20.32 -3.97
CA THR A 219 4.81 -21.53 -4.55
C THR A 219 4.38 -21.78 -6.00
N ASP A 220 3.14 -21.42 -6.35
CA ASP A 220 2.59 -21.61 -7.69
C ASP A 220 3.09 -20.54 -8.68
N TYR A 221 3.63 -19.43 -8.16
CA TYR A 221 4.14 -18.31 -8.94
C TYR A 221 5.28 -17.61 -8.16
N PRO A 222 6.45 -18.26 -8.05
CA PRO A 222 7.51 -17.74 -7.22
C PRO A 222 8.01 -16.38 -7.73
N PRO A 223 8.33 -15.44 -6.83
CA PRO A 223 9.00 -14.22 -7.23
C PRO A 223 10.38 -14.56 -7.82
N SER A 224 10.80 -13.83 -8.85
CA SER A 224 12.13 -14.00 -9.47
C SER A 224 13.26 -13.34 -8.65
N PHE A 225 12.91 -12.77 -7.50
CA PHE A 225 13.80 -12.01 -6.63
C PHE A 225 13.36 -12.16 -5.16
N GLN A 226 14.21 -11.70 -4.23
CA GLN A 226 13.88 -11.73 -2.81
C GLN A 226 12.79 -10.69 -2.50
N LEU A 227 11.59 -11.16 -2.14
CA LEU A 227 10.53 -10.32 -1.59
C LEU A 227 10.76 -10.07 -0.10
N HIS A 228 10.67 -8.80 0.30
CA HIS A 228 10.72 -8.41 1.70
C HIS A 228 9.31 -8.09 2.22
N LEU A 229 8.99 -8.57 3.42
CA LEU A 229 7.73 -8.22 4.09
C LEU A 229 7.95 -7.09 5.08
N ILE A 230 7.14 -6.05 4.96
CA ILE A 230 6.93 -5.04 5.99
C ILE A 230 5.61 -5.39 6.70
N ASP A 231 5.74 -6.02 7.85
CA ASP A 231 4.60 -6.45 8.68
C ASP A 231 4.25 -5.40 9.73
N ASN A 232 3.25 -5.67 10.58
CA ASN A 232 2.88 -4.70 11.61
C ASN A 232 3.97 -4.44 12.66
N ARG A 233 4.90 -5.36 12.90
CA ARG A 233 6.00 -5.17 13.84
C ARG A 233 6.94 -4.11 13.29
N GLU A 234 7.30 -4.21 12.01
CA GLU A 234 8.14 -3.21 11.35
C GLU A 234 7.42 -1.86 11.17
N LEU A 235 6.15 -1.87 10.73
CA LEU A 235 5.36 -0.65 10.64
C LEU A 235 5.29 0.09 11.98
N LYS A 236 5.08 -0.65 13.08
CA LYS A 236 5.03 -0.09 14.43
C LYS A 236 6.34 0.57 14.85
N LYS A 237 7.49 -0.06 14.58
CA LYS A 237 8.81 0.53 14.94
C LYS A 237 9.01 1.91 14.33
N VAL A 238 8.50 2.13 13.12
CA VAL A 238 8.65 3.39 12.40
C VAL A 238 7.55 4.39 12.76
N LEU A 239 6.29 3.94 12.88
CA LEU A 239 5.13 4.82 13.04
C LEU A 239 4.75 5.08 14.51
N SER A 240 5.21 4.27 15.46
CA SER A 240 4.89 4.46 16.88
C SER A 240 5.81 5.47 17.53
N ALA A 241 5.23 6.31 18.40
CA ALA A 241 5.96 7.16 19.34
C ALA A 241 6.20 6.43 20.66
#